data_AF-A0A3S0DX13-F1
#
_entry.id   AF-A0A3S0DX13-F1
#
_cell.length_a   1.000
_cell.length_b   1.000
_cell.length_c   1.000
_cell.angle_alpha   90.00
_cell.angle_beta   90.00
_cell.angle_gamma   90.00
#
_symmetry.space_group_name_H-M   'P 1'
#
loop_
_entity.id
_entity.type
_entity.pdbx_description
1 polymer ?
#
loop_
_entity_poly.entity_id
_entity_poly.type
_entity_poly.pdbx_seq_one_letter_code
_entity_poly.pdbx_strand_id
1 'polypeptide(L)'
;MNKAEVVANDIWIAAPILPGIPEKTTAEILHELVAMSDDDLQFINPDLLKKTGINHDFYKTNGVTFLRSQIISQIQTTKFFTVAYMHVDGASFAAPIVSEVIAQLLQAQPLLTPRQIRRALFNSAKRISGIPVEQQGYGYIQPKIALLKL
;
A
#
# COMPACT_ATOMS: atom_id res chain seq x y z
N MET A 1 12.58 8.28 18.58
CA MET A 1 11.68 8.37 17.41
C MET A 1 10.40 9.04 17.87
N ASN A 2 10.07 10.25 17.40
CA ASN A 2 8.83 10.91 17.77
C ASN A 2 7.65 10.20 17.10
N LYS A 3 6.62 9.88 17.89
CA LYS A 3 5.40 9.20 17.43
C LYS A 3 4.50 10.19 16.67
N ALA A 4 3.65 9.69 15.76
CA ALA A 4 2.84 10.54 14.88
C ALA A 4 1.80 11.37 15.67
N GLU A 5 1.66 12.65 15.34
CA GLU A 5 0.67 13.55 15.97
C GLU A 5 -0.73 13.40 15.36
N VAL A 6 -0.85 12.95 14.12
CA VAL A 6 -2.11 12.63 13.44
C VAL A 6 -1.94 11.37 12.62
N VAL A 7 -3.04 10.66 12.35
CA VAL A 7 -3.04 9.49 11.47
C VAL A 7 -3.85 9.77 10.20
N ALA A 8 -3.44 9.14 9.10
CA ALA A 8 -4.12 9.20 7.80
C ALA A 8 -4.22 7.77 7.24
N ASN A 9 -4.86 7.60 6.08
CA ASN A 9 -4.90 6.29 5.46
C ASN A 9 -3.48 5.86 5.06
N ASP A 10 -3.03 4.72 5.53
CA ASP A 10 -1.68 4.21 5.30
C ASP A 10 -1.64 2.71 5.09
N ILE A 11 -2.79 2.10 4.80
CA ILE A 11 -2.93 0.67 4.51
C ILE A 11 -3.69 0.54 3.19
N TRP A 12 -3.31 -0.45 2.37
CA TRP A 12 -3.96 -0.72 1.08
C TRP A 12 -3.93 0.49 0.13
N ILE A 13 -2.85 1.28 0.17
CA ILE A 13 -2.68 2.39 -0.77
C ILE A 13 -2.18 1.82 -2.09
N ALA A 14 -2.85 2.13 -3.19
CA ALA A 14 -2.36 1.78 -4.52
C ALA A 14 -1.13 2.63 -4.86
N ALA A 15 0.01 1.99 -5.11
CA ALA A 15 1.25 2.65 -5.50
C ALA A 15 1.84 2.01 -6.76
N PRO A 16 2.48 2.81 -7.64
CA PRO A 16 3.15 2.28 -8.82
C PRO A 16 4.36 1.45 -8.40
N ILE A 17 4.55 0.32 -9.08
CA ILE A 17 5.79 -0.46 -8.99
C ILE A 17 6.81 0.22 -9.90
N LEU A 18 7.93 0.65 -9.33
CA LEU A 18 8.95 1.38 -10.10
C LEU A 18 9.61 0.48 -11.15
N PRO A 19 9.99 1.01 -12.32
CA PRO A 19 10.79 0.25 -13.28
C PRO A 19 12.20 -0.02 -12.72
N GLY A 20 12.79 -1.16 -13.10
CA GLY A 20 14.18 -1.50 -12.77
C GLY A 20 14.41 -2.08 -11.38
N ILE A 21 13.37 -2.24 -10.55
CA ILE A 21 13.46 -2.96 -9.28
C ILE A 21 12.98 -4.42 -9.43
N PRO A 22 13.46 -5.36 -8.60
CA PRO A 22 13.07 -6.77 -8.67
C PRO A 22 11.55 -7.00 -8.66
N GLU A 23 10.82 -6.23 -7.86
CA GLU A 23 9.36 -6.31 -7.70
C GLU A 23 8.64 -6.15 -9.04
N LYS A 24 9.17 -5.33 -9.95
CA LYS A 24 8.58 -5.14 -11.29
C LYS A 24 8.64 -6.42 -12.10
N THR A 25 9.81 -7.08 -12.10
CA THR A 25 10.00 -8.35 -12.80
C THR A 25 9.14 -9.44 -12.16
N THR A 26 9.06 -9.48 -10.83
CA THR A 26 8.21 -10.44 -10.13
C THR A 26 6.72 -10.24 -10.46
N ALA A 27 6.24 -9.00 -10.48
CA ALA A 27 4.85 -8.69 -10.81
C ALA A 27 4.49 -9.11 -12.24
N GLU A 28 5.38 -8.86 -13.20
CA GLU A 28 5.21 -9.29 -14.60
C GLU A 28 5.10 -10.80 -14.71
N ILE A 29 6.05 -11.54 -14.13
CA ILE A 29 6.06 -13.00 -14.19
C ILE A 29 4.83 -13.59 -13.50
N LEU A 30 4.47 -13.13 -12.30
CA LEU A 30 3.30 -13.66 -11.59
C LEU A 30 1.99 -13.46 -12.36
N HIS A 31 1.81 -12.30 -13.01
CA HIS A 31 0.63 -12.03 -13.81
C HIS A 31 0.62 -12.82 -15.12
N GLU A 32 1.78 -13.09 -15.70
CA GLU A 32 1.89 -14.00 -16.84
C GLU A 32 1.47 -15.42 -16.43
N LEU A 33 2.03 -15.92 -15.33
CA LEU A 33 1.76 -17.27 -14.81
C LEU A 33 0.29 -17.49 -14.42
N VAL A 34 -0.37 -16.50 -13.79
CA VAL A 34 -1.78 -16.66 -13.37
C VAL A 34 -2.73 -16.70 -14.57
N ALA A 35 -2.34 -16.08 -15.70
CA ALA A 35 -3.11 -16.07 -16.94
C ALA A 35 -2.92 -17.33 -17.80
N MET A 36 -1.89 -18.13 -17.52
CA MET A 36 -1.64 -19.40 -18.23
C MET A 36 -2.70 -20.46 -17.91
N SER A 37 -2.90 -21.38 -18.86
CA SER A 37 -3.69 -22.59 -18.64
C SER A 37 -2.95 -23.59 -17.75
N ASP A 38 -3.66 -24.55 -17.16
CA ASP A 38 -3.01 -25.62 -16.38
C ASP A 38 -2.11 -26.51 -17.25
N ASP A 39 -2.44 -26.69 -18.54
CA ASP A 39 -1.60 -27.45 -19.46
C ASP A 39 -0.27 -26.72 -19.72
N ASP A 40 -0.31 -25.40 -19.92
CA ASP A 40 0.91 -24.59 -20.10
C ASP A 40 1.75 -24.55 -18.82
N LEU A 41 1.10 -24.44 -17.66
CA LEU A 41 1.78 -24.43 -16.36
C LEU A 41 2.52 -25.74 -16.05
N GLN A 42 2.08 -26.88 -16.61
CA GLN A 42 2.78 -28.17 -16.45
C GLN A 42 4.16 -28.17 -17.11
N PHE A 43 4.34 -27.38 -18.17
CA PHE A 43 5.59 -27.31 -18.95
C PHE A 43 6.40 -26.03 -18.69
N ILE A 44 6.05 -25.28 -17.63
CA ILE A 44 6.69 -24.00 -17.33
C ILE A 44 8.18 -24.17 -17.03
N ASN A 45 9.00 -23.23 -17.54
CA ASN A 45 10.42 -23.19 -17.20
C ASN A 45 10.60 -22.86 -15.70
N PRO A 46 11.24 -23.75 -14.90
CA PRO A 46 11.45 -23.52 -13.47
C PRO A 46 12.24 -22.24 -13.15
N ASP A 47 13.07 -21.75 -14.09
CA ASP A 47 13.82 -20.50 -13.90
C ASP A 47 12.92 -19.27 -13.78
N LEU A 48 11.71 -19.29 -14.36
CA LEU A 48 10.73 -18.22 -14.20
C LEU A 48 10.27 -18.10 -12.74
N LEU A 49 10.12 -19.24 -12.05
CA LEU A 49 9.66 -19.29 -10.66
C LEU A 49 10.72 -18.79 -9.66
N LYS A 50 12.01 -18.86 -10.02
CA LYS A 50 13.10 -18.36 -9.14
C LYS A 50 12.97 -16.87 -8.82
N LYS A 51 12.33 -16.10 -9.70
CA LYS A 51 12.12 -14.65 -9.53
C LYS A 51 10.81 -14.30 -8.82
N THR A 52 9.96 -15.29 -8.52
CA THR A 52 8.66 -15.05 -7.90
C THR A 52 8.63 -15.31 -6.41
N GLY A 53 9.66 -15.96 -5.85
CA GLY A 53 9.67 -16.40 -4.46
C GLY A 53 8.86 -17.68 -4.22
N ILE A 54 8.30 -18.28 -5.28
CA ILE A 54 7.61 -19.56 -5.21
C ILE A 54 8.64 -20.68 -5.14
N ASN A 55 8.48 -21.59 -4.18
CA ASN A 55 9.31 -22.78 -4.10
C ASN A 55 8.93 -23.79 -5.20
N HIS A 56 9.76 -23.85 -6.25
CA HIS A 56 9.50 -24.64 -7.44
C HIS A 56 9.84 -26.13 -7.29
N ASP A 57 10.52 -26.55 -6.22
CA ASP A 57 10.79 -27.96 -5.97
C ASP A 57 9.52 -28.73 -5.57
N PHE A 58 8.51 -28.02 -5.06
CA PHE A 58 7.31 -28.63 -4.50
C PHE A 58 6.22 -28.94 -5.54
N TYR A 59 6.16 -28.26 -6.69
CA TYR A 59 5.07 -28.53 -7.64
C TYR A 59 5.23 -29.85 -8.38
N LYS A 60 6.47 -30.32 -8.61
CA LYS A 60 6.71 -31.63 -9.24
C LYS A 60 6.09 -32.78 -8.44
N THR A 61 6.02 -32.62 -7.12
CA THR A 61 5.45 -33.61 -6.20
C THR A 61 3.95 -33.41 -5.99
N ASN A 62 3.46 -32.16 -6.00
CA ASN A 62 2.09 -31.80 -5.61
C ASN A 62 1.15 -31.46 -6.79
N GLY A 63 1.67 -31.43 -8.02
CA GLY A 63 0.90 -31.18 -9.24
C GLY A 63 0.62 -29.70 -9.54
N VAL A 64 0.00 -29.46 -10.70
CA VAL A 64 -0.23 -28.12 -11.24
C VAL A 64 -1.24 -27.29 -10.44
N THR A 65 -2.27 -27.93 -9.87
CA THR A 65 -3.25 -27.24 -9.03
C THR A 65 -2.60 -26.63 -7.79
N PHE A 66 -1.60 -27.31 -7.21
CA PHE A 66 -0.81 -26.77 -6.11
C PHE A 66 -0.01 -25.55 -6.58
N LEU A 67 0.67 -25.62 -7.72
CA LEU A 67 1.40 -24.49 -8.30
C LEU A 67 0.48 -23.26 -8.51
N ARG A 68 -0.72 -23.45 -9.06
CA ARG A 68 -1.70 -22.37 -9.24
C ARG A 68 -2.07 -21.71 -7.91
N SER A 69 -2.29 -22.50 -6.86
CA SER A 69 -2.58 -21.95 -5.53
C SER A 69 -1.40 -21.14 -4.97
N GLN A 70 -0.16 -21.57 -5.20
CA GLN A 70 1.04 -20.83 -4.80
C GLN A 70 1.20 -19.52 -5.58
N ILE A 71 0.93 -19.51 -6.90
CA ILE A 71 0.94 -18.30 -7.72
C ILE A 71 -0.06 -17.27 -7.16
N ILE A 72 -1.30 -17.70 -6.89
CA ILE A 72 -2.34 -16.84 -6.32
C ILE A 72 -1.93 -16.32 -4.93
N SER A 73 -1.42 -17.21 -4.07
CA SER A 73 -0.94 -16.83 -2.73
C SER A 73 0.19 -15.82 -2.79
N GLN A 74 1.08 -15.95 -3.77
CA GLN A 74 2.21 -15.04 -3.93
C GLN A 74 1.76 -13.67 -4.44
N ILE A 75 0.82 -13.61 -5.39
CA ILE A 75 0.16 -12.36 -5.83
C ILE A 75 -0.49 -11.64 -4.65
N GLN A 76 -1.22 -12.37 -3.80
CA GLN A 76 -1.87 -11.80 -2.62
C GLN A 76 -0.86 -11.29 -1.58
N THR A 77 0.20 -12.06 -1.33
CA THR A 77 1.24 -11.72 -0.34
C THR A 77 2.06 -10.51 -0.76
N THR A 78 2.44 -10.44 -2.04
CA THR A 78 3.14 -9.30 -2.64
C THR A 78 2.23 -8.10 -2.89
N LYS A 79 0.91 -8.34 -2.85
CA LYS A 79 -0.14 -7.35 -3.10
C LYS A 79 -0.09 -6.71 -4.49
N PHE A 80 0.47 -7.41 -5.47
CA PHE A 80 0.52 -6.99 -6.86
C PHE A 80 -0.84 -7.23 -7.52
N PHE A 81 -1.69 -6.22 -7.59
CA PHE A 81 -3.00 -6.36 -8.23
C PHE A 81 -2.99 -6.03 -9.73
N THR A 82 -1.89 -5.46 -10.23
CA THR A 82 -1.54 -5.39 -11.66
C THR A 82 -0.02 -5.54 -11.83
N VAL A 83 0.45 -5.61 -13.07
CA VAL A 83 1.88 -5.57 -13.41
C VAL A 83 2.55 -4.22 -13.10
N ALA A 84 1.79 -3.16 -12.89
CA ALA A 84 2.29 -1.79 -12.71
C ALA A 84 1.96 -1.19 -11.33
N TYR A 85 1.10 -1.84 -10.54
CA TYR A 85 0.65 -1.32 -9.26
C TYR A 85 0.58 -2.41 -8.19
N MET A 86 0.86 -2.00 -6.96
CA MET A 86 0.77 -2.82 -5.77
C MET A 86 0.06 -2.07 -4.64
N HIS A 87 -0.49 -2.80 -3.67
CA HIS A 87 -0.90 -2.17 -2.42
C HIS A 87 0.30 -2.06 -1.47
N VAL A 88 0.50 -0.87 -0.91
CA VAL A 88 1.54 -0.58 0.07
C VAL A 88 0.91 -0.16 1.39
N ASP A 89 1.64 -0.44 2.47
CA ASP A 89 1.29 -0.03 3.83
C ASP A 89 2.43 0.77 4.47
N GLY A 90 2.10 1.58 5.48
CA GLY A 90 3.03 2.20 6.40
C GLY A 90 2.92 3.72 6.48
N ALA A 91 3.31 4.26 7.64
CA ALA A 91 3.21 5.69 7.96
C ALA A 91 3.92 6.63 6.95
N SER A 92 4.87 6.12 6.16
CA SER A 92 5.48 6.87 5.05
C SER A 92 4.46 7.33 4.01
N PHE A 93 3.32 6.62 3.86
CA PHE A 93 2.22 7.00 2.98
C PHE A 93 1.21 7.95 3.64
N ALA A 94 1.16 7.99 4.98
CA ALA A 94 0.36 8.98 5.70
C ALA A 94 0.91 10.41 5.52
N ALA A 95 2.24 10.56 5.53
CA ALA A 95 2.90 11.86 5.42
C ALA A 95 2.53 12.68 4.17
N PRO A 96 2.55 12.14 2.93
CA PRO A 96 2.13 12.88 1.75
C PRO A 96 0.64 13.23 1.76
N ILE A 97 -0.23 12.37 2.32
CA ILE A 97 -1.66 12.68 2.46
C ILE A 97 -1.86 13.87 3.41
N VAL A 98 -1.19 13.89 4.56
CA VAL A 98 -1.25 15.05 5.46
C VAL A 98 -0.72 16.30 4.76
N SER A 99 0.34 16.18 3.97
CA SER A 99 0.93 17.29 3.20
C SER A 99 -0.03 17.84 2.14
N GLU A 100 -0.76 16.97 1.44
CA GLU A 100 -1.82 17.35 0.49
C GLU A 100 -2.92 18.15 1.18
N VAL A 101 -3.40 17.70 2.33
CA VAL A 101 -4.42 18.42 3.11
C VAL A 101 -3.92 19.80 3.51
N ILE A 102 -2.66 19.91 3.96
CA ILE A 102 -2.05 21.20 4.29
C ILE A 102 -2.00 22.12 3.05
N ALA A 103 -1.66 21.58 1.87
CA ALA A 103 -1.66 22.33 0.63
C ALA A 103 -3.07 22.84 0.27
N GLN A 104 -4.10 22.03 0.46
CA GLN A 104 -5.50 22.44 0.26
C GLN A 104 -5.94 23.54 1.25
N LEU A 105 -5.52 23.46 2.52
CA LEU A 105 -5.79 24.52 3.51
C LEU A 105 -5.10 25.83 3.11
N LEU A 106 -3.83 25.77 2.68
CA LEU A 106 -3.08 26.93 2.20
C LEU A 106 -3.68 27.52 0.92
N GLN A 107 -4.18 26.67 0.01
CA GLN A 107 -4.86 27.13 -1.20
C GLN A 107 -6.15 27.89 -0.86
N ALA A 108 -6.89 27.45 0.17
CA ALA A 108 -8.10 28.12 0.61
C ALA A 108 -7.82 29.41 1.41
N GLN A 109 -6.75 29.43 2.21
CA GLN A 109 -6.32 30.61 2.96
C GLN A 109 -4.77 30.73 2.94
N PRO A 110 -4.19 31.49 1.99
CA PRO A 110 -2.74 31.58 1.81
C PRO A 110 -1.96 32.16 2.99
N LEU A 111 -2.63 32.92 3.87
CA LEU A 111 -2.00 33.56 5.02
C LEU A 111 -1.96 32.69 6.29
N LEU A 112 -2.35 31.41 6.20
CA LEU A 112 -2.29 30.52 7.35
C LEU A 112 -0.86 30.32 7.85
N THR A 113 -0.67 30.56 9.14
CA THR A 113 0.58 30.24 9.83
C THR A 113 0.68 28.74 10.12
N PRO A 114 1.89 28.17 10.28
CA PRO A 114 2.07 26.78 10.68
C PRO A 114 1.30 26.40 11.96
N ARG A 115 1.17 27.33 12.91
CA ARG A 115 0.41 27.13 14.14
C ARG A 115 -1.09 27.01 13.88
N GLN A 116 -1.65 27.83 13.00
CA GLN A 116 -3.06 27.76 12.61
C GLN A 116 -3.37 26.45 11.87
N ILE A 117 -2.46 26.02 10.98
CA ILE A 117 -2.58 24.74 10.26
C ILE A 117 -2.63 23.56 11.25
N ARG A 118 -1.66 23.47 12.17
CA ARG A 118 -1.67 22.41 13.21
C ARG A 118 -2.96 22.42 14.01
N ARG A 119 -3.41 23.60 14.44
CA ARG A 119 -4.67 23.75 15.20
C ARG A 119 -5.88 23.25 14.40
N ALA A 120 -5.97 23.60 13.12
CA ALA A 120 -7.06 23.15 12.25
C ALA A 120 -7.06 21.63 12.09
N LEU A 121 -5.89 21.02 11.85
CA LEU A 121 -5.74 19.56 11.72
C LEU A 121 -6.08 18.83 13.04
N PHE A 122 -5.54 19.29 14.18
CA PHE A 122 -5.72 18.61 15.46
C PHE A 122 -7.15 18.73 15.97
N ASN A 123 -7.77 19.91 15.84
CA ASN A 123 -9.13 20.13 16.31
C ASN A 123 -10.19 19.47 15.40
N SER A 124 -9.84 19.13 14.16
CA SER A 124 -10.72 18.43 13.23
C SER A 124 -10.53 16.91 13.24
N ALA A 125 -9.39 16.42 13.74
CA ALA A 125 -9.09 15.00 13.78
C ALA A 125 -10.13 14.18 14.55
N LYS A 126 -10.50 13.03 13.99
CA LYS A 126 -11.48 12.11 14.57
C LYS A 126 -10.77 11.04 15.38
N ARG A 127 -11.11 10.92 16.66
CA ARG A 127 -10.62 9.83 17.52
C ARG A 127 -11.09 8.47 17.02
N ILE A 128 -10.17 7.51 17.01
CA ILE A 128 -10.44 6.12 16.67
C ILE A 128 -10.73 5.38 17.99
N SER A 129 -11.94 4.83 18.11
CA SER A 129 -12.36 4.08 19.29
C SER A 129 -11.51 2.82 19.45
N GLY A 130 -11.14 2.49 20.69
CA GLY A 130 -10.34 1.30 21.00
C GLY A 130 -8.84 1.41 20.73
N ILE A 131 -8.36 2.53 20.19
CA ILE A 131 -6.92 2.77 19.95
C ILE A 131 -6.36 3.72 21.03
N PRO A 132 -5.23 3.42 21.69
CA PRO A 132 -4.62 4.32 22.66
C PRO A 132 -4.17 5.66 22.05
N VAL A 133 -4.24 6.74 22.83
CA VAL A 133 -3.86 8.11 22.39
C VAL A 133 -2.43 8.15 21.87
N GLU A 134 -1.53 7.39 22.50
CA GLU A 134 -0.14 7.32 22.12
C GLU A 134 -0.01 6.76 20.69
N GLN A 135 -0.91 5.91 20.23
CA GLN A 135 -0.85 5.32 18.88
C GLN A 135 -1.48 6.22 17.81
N GLN A 136 -2.56 6.93 18.14
CA GLN A 136 -3.34 7.70 17.16
C GLN A 136 -3.06 9.22 17.19
N GLY A 137 -2.28 9.72 18.15
CA GLY A 137 -2.01 11.15 18.29
C GLY A 137 -3.29 11.93 18.62
N TYR A 138 -3.68 12.89 17.79
CA TYR A 138 -4.96 13.61 17.84
C TYR A 138 -6.10 12.87 17.12
N GLY A 139 -5.80 11.82 16.35
CA GLY A 139 -6.76 11.00 15.62
C GLY A 139 -6.60 11.08 14.11
N TYR A 140 -7.57 10.50 13.41
CA TYR A 140 -7.62 10.43 11.95
C TYR A 140 -7.96 11.79 11.34
N ILE A 141 -7.15 12.26 10.38
CA ILE A 141 -7.36 13.55 9.72
C ILE A 141 -8.74 13.66 9.06
N GLN A 142 -9.33 14.86 9.10
CA GLN A 142 -10.63 15.13 8.50
C GLN A 142 -10.54 16.38 7.61
N PRO A 143 -10.10 16.24 6.33
CA PRO A 143 -9.80 17.39 5.47
C PRO A 143 -10.95 18.39 5.36
N LYS A 144 -12.17 17.88 5.15
CA LYS A 144 -13.40 18.71 5.06
C LYS A 144 -13.66 19.50 6.34
N ILE A 145 -13.48 18.88 7.51
CA ILE A 145 -13.73 19.54 8.80
C ILE A 145 -12.61 20.54 9.10
N ALA A 146 -11.36 20.23 8.74
CA ALA A 146 -10.23 21.14 8.89
C ALA A 146 -10.46 22.45 8.12
N LEU A 147 -10.95 22.34 6.88
CA LEU A 147 -11.27 23.48 6.02
C LEU A 147 -12.37 24.37 6.61
N LEU A 148 -13.41 23.77 7.22
CA LEU A 148 -14.49 24.49 7.90
C LEU A 148 -14.06 25.18 9.21
N LYS A 149 -12.85 24.89 9.70
CA LYS A 149 -12.29 25.44 10.95
C LYS A 149 -11.18 26.47 10.73
N LEU A 150 -10.91 26.84 9.48
CA LEU A 150 -10.01 27.95 9.12
C LEU A 150 -10.63 29.29 9.54
#